data_AF-A0A3D4B448-F1
#
_entry.id   AF-A0A3D4B448-F1
#
_cell.length_a   1.000
_cell.length_b   1.000
_cell.length_c   1.000
_cell.angle_alpha   90.00
_cell.angle_beta   90.00
_cell.angle_gamma   90.00
#
_symmetry.space_group_name_H-M   'P 1'
#
loop_
_entity.id
_entity.type
_entity.pdbx_description
1 polymer ?
#
loop_
_entity_poly.entity_id
_entity_poly.type
_entity_poly.pdbx_seq_one_letter_code
_entity_poly.pdbx_strand_id
1 'polypeptide(L)'
;MNLRGEQYQIQQYSYFEREGDRTIALDAVITEDEIWTTIRLNPSDLPTGSVRMIPGTLYQRFSHATWDVQNATATLKADIQDANLMAYTISYPEINRTLTIKYNTSFPYEIESWEETARSGFGRRAKMMTTTSVRNKRIMTAYWSKNHVTDLGLRGDLGLD
;
A
#
# COMPACT_ATOMS: atom_id res chain seq x y z
N MET A 1 9.37 -0.19 11.54
CA MET A 1 8.28 0.06 12.52
C MET A 1 8.01 -1.24 13.23
N ASN A 2 8.04 -1.26 14.57
CA ASN A 2 7.83 -2.47 15.37
C ASN A 2 6.78 -2.21 16.44
N LEU A 3 5.81 -3.10 16.60
CA LEU A 3 4.84 -3.04 17.68
C LEU A 3 5.50 -3.43 19.00
N ARG A 4 5.42 -2.56 20.01
CA ARG A 4 5.89 -2.83 21.39
C ARG A 4 4.81 -2.39 22.37
N GLY A 5 4.12 -3.35 22.97
CA GLY A 5 2.95 -3.07 23.81
C GLY A 5 1.83 -2.45 22.97
N GLU A 6 1.36 -1.27 23.37
CA GLU A 6 0.27 -0.53 22.73
C GLU A 6 0.76 0.55 21.76
N GLN A 7 2.03 0.52 21.35
CA GLN A 7 2.61 1.53 20.48
C GLN A 7 3.52 0.95 19.39
N TYR A 8 3.49 1.58 18.21
CA TYR A 8 4.47 1.37 17.16
C TYR A 8 5.70 2.24 17.37
N GLN A 9 6.86 1.61 17.44
CA GLN A 9 8.17 2.26 17.49
C GLN A 9 8.76 2.35 16.08
N ILE A 10 8.98 3.56 15.60
CA ILE A 10 9.51 3.86 14.26
C ILE A 10 10.90 4.45 14.42
N GLN A 11 11.85 3.86 13.70
CA GLN A 11 13.21 4.39 13.56
C GLN A 11 13.45 4.67 12.08
N GLN A 12 13.75 5.91 11.75
CA GLN A 12 14.07 6.36 10.40
C GLN A 12 15.49 6.92 10.40
N TYR A 13 16.32 6.38 9.50
CA TYR A 13 17.68 6.86 9.27
C TYR A 13 17.70 7.65 7.97
N SER A 14 18.28 8.85 7.98
CA SER A 14 18.40 9.70 6.79
C SER A 14 19.80 10.27 6.65
N TYR A 15 20.36 10.15 5.44
CA TYR A 15 21.64 10.77 5.08
C TYR A 15 21.50 12.28 4.80
N PHE A 16 20.28 12.80 4.77
CA PHE A 16 20.03 14.23 4.56
C PHE A 16 20.06 14.98 5.89
N GLU A 17 20.95 15.97 5.98
CA GLU A 17 21.23 16.76 7.19
C GLU A 17 19.98 17.39 7.83
N ARG A 18 18.98 17.79 7.02
CA ARG A 18 17.72 18.37 7.51
C ARG A 18 16.73 17.36 8.09
N GLU A 19 16.82 16.08 7.72
CA GLU A 19 15.89 15.06 8.18
C GLU A 19 16.40 14.38 9.46
N GLY A 20 17.69 14.08 9.49
CA GLY A 20 18.36 13.39 10.59
C GLY A 20 17.77 12.02 10.91
N ASP A 21 18.33 11.39 11.93
CA ASP A 21 17.75 10.17 12.51
C ASP A 21 16.56 10.53 13.39
N ARG A 22 15.44 9.82 13.21
CA ARG A 22 14.20 10.06 13.95
C ARG A 22 13.73 8.79 14.65
N THR A 23 13.32 8.95 15.90
CA THR A 23 12.59 7.93 16.67
C THR A 23 11.21 8.49 17.00
N ILE A 24 10.16 7.76 16.62
CA ILE A 24 8.76 8.18 16.76
C ILE A 24 7.98 7.02 17.40
N ALA A 25 7.10 7.34 18.35
CA ALA A 25 6.14 6.41 18.92
C ALA A 25 4.74 6.85 18.49
N LEU A 26 3.97 5.93 17.90
CA LEU A 26 2.57 6.14 17.51
C LEU A 26 1.67 5.14 18.24
N ASP A 27 0.43 5.52 18.51
CA ASP A 27 -0.59 4.60 19.02
C ASP A 27 -0.70 3.37 18.12
N ALA A 28 -0.88 2.18 18.73
CA ALA A 28 -1.18 0.97 17.99
C ALA A 28 -2.59 1.04 17.40
N VAL A 29 -2.68 1.46 16.14
CA VAL A 29 -3.89 1.42 15.31
C VAL A 29 -3.63 0.58 14.06
N ILE A 30 -4.67 0.33 13.28
CA ILE A 30 -4.53 -0.33 11.98
C ILE A 30 -3.53 0.42 11.09
N THR A 31 -2.69 -0.34 10.40
CA THR A 31 -1.70 0.17 9.45
C THR A 31 -2.22 0.00 8.03
N GLU A 32 -1.98 0.95 7.14
CA GLU A 32 -2.34 0.75 5.73
C GLU A 32 -1.61 -0.46 5.12
N ASP A 33 -0.38 -0.74 5.57
CA ASP A 33 0.39 -1.89 5.09
C ASP A 33 -0.27 -3.23 5.45
N GLU A 34 -1.01 -3.32 6.57
CA GLU A 34 -1.74 -4.55 6.92
C GLU A 34 -2.94 -4.80 6.01
N ILE A 35 -3.57 -3.75 5.46
CA ILE A 35 -4.71 -3.87 4.52
C ILE A 35 -4.37 -4.80 3.36
N TRP A 36 -3.17 -4.68 2.80
CA TRP A 36 -2.71 -5.51 1.68
C TRP A 36 -2.68 -7.00 2.03
N THR A 37 -2.32 -7.31 3.27
CA THR A 37 -2.27 -8.69 3.77
C THR A 37 -3.67 -9.18 4.13
N THR A 38 -4.48 -8.33 4.78
CA THR A 38 -5.88 -8.62 5.11
C THR A 38 -6.70 -8.96 3.86
N ILE A 39 -6.54 -8.19 2.77
CA ILE A 39 -7.18 -8.50 1.47
C ILE A 39 -6.86 -9.94 1.02
N ARG A 40 -5.59 -10.34 1.09
CA ARG A 40 -5.15 -11.65 0.56
C ARG A 40 -5.52 -12.82 1.46
N LEU A 41 -5.66 -12.57 2.77
CA LEU A 41 -6.02 -13.61 3.75
C LEU A 41 -7.53 -13.74 3.92
N ASN A 42 -8.19 -12.64 4.25
CA ASN A 42 -9.63 -12.60 4.49
C ASN A 42 -10.17 -11.16 4.32
N PRO A 43 -10.69 -10.79 3.14
CA PRO A 43 -11.22 -9.46 2.91
C PRO A 43 -12.42 -9.06 3.79
N SER A 44 -13.08 -10.03 4.45
CA SER A 44 -14.20 -9.72 5.35
C SER A 44 -13.76 -9.02 6.64
N ASP A 45 -12.47 -9.07 6.97
CA ASP A 45 -11.88 -8.39 8.14
C ASP A 45 -11.48 -6.94 7.84
N LEU A 46 -11.69 -6.46 6.60
CA LEU A 46 -11.37 -5.07 6.24
C LEU A 46 -12.27 -4.08 6.99
N PRO A 47 -11.70 -3.06 7.65
CA PRO A 47 -12.52 -2.06 8.32
C PRO A 47 -13.23 -1.17 7.28
N THR A 48 -14.40 -0.66 7.63
CA THR A 48 -15.16 0.26 6.79
C THR A 48 -15.72 1.41 7.62
N GLY A 49 -16.06 2.53 6.97
CA GLY A 49 -16.48 3.75 7.66
C GLY A 49 -15.29 4.57 8.16
N SER A 50 -15.48 5.30 9.26
CA SER A 50 -14.44 6.14 9.87
C SER A 50 -13.43 5.29 10.64
N VAL A 51 -12.15 5.42 10.31
CA VAL A 51 -11.06 4.64 10.89
C VAL A 51 -9.88 5.55 11.24
N ARG A 52 -9.14 5.23 12.30
CA ARG A 52 -7.81 5.81 12.55
C ARG A 52 -6.78 4.84 12.00
N MET A 53 -5.90 5.31 11.14
CA MET A 53 -4.93 4.46 10.44
C MET A 53 -3.57 5.13 10.35
N ILE A 54 -2.49 4.35 10.45
CA ILE A 54 -1.15 4.81 10.08
C ILE A 54 -1.03 4.70 8.55
N PRO A 55 -0.82 5.82 7.82
CA PRO A 55 -0.62 5.78 6.37
C PRO A 55 0.56 4.89 5.96
N GLY A 56 0.51 4.37 4.73
CA GLY A 56 1.49 3.40 4.23
C GLY A 56 2.93 3.86 4.39
N THR A 57 3.81 2.95 4.80
CA THR A 57 5.19 3.31 5.16
C THR A 57 5.99 3.86 3.97
N LEU A 58 5.66 3.41 2.74
CA LEU A 58 6.23 3.97 1.52
C LEU A 58 5.80 5.43 1.31
N TYR A 59 4.52 5.74 1.49
CA TYR A 59 4.02 7.12 1.39
C TYR A 59 4.69 8.01 2.44
N GLN A 60 4.75 7.57 3.71
CA GLN A 60 5.38 8.32 4.80
C GLN A 60 6.85 8.65 4.47
N ARG A 61 7.58 7.69 3.88
CA ARG A 61 8.98 7.88 3.49
C ARG A 61 9.16 8.88 2.34
N PHE A 62 8.31 8.85 1.32
CA PHE A 62 8.50 9.66 0.11
C PHE A 62 7.79 11.02 0.15
N SER A 63 6.79 11.19 1.01
CA SER A 63 6.07 12.45 1.18
C SER A 63 6.87 13.50 1.96
N HIS A 64 7.90 13.07 2.70
CA HIS A 64 8.61 13.88 3.70
C HIS A 64 7.66 14.49 4.76
N ALA A 65 6.45 13.92 4.90
CA ALA A 65 5.50 14.30 5.92
C ALA A 65 5.92 13.74 7.28
N THR A 66 5.41 14.34 8.36
CA THR A 66 5.57 13.78 9.69
C THR A 66 4.76 12.49 9.79
N TRP A 67 5.40 11.43 10.31
CA TRP A 67 4.69 10.21 10.65
C TRP A 67 3.65 10.52 11.73
N ASP A 68 2.41 10.18 11.44
CA ASP A 68 1.30 10.38 12.36
C ASP A 68 0.19 9.38 12.07
N VAL A 69 -0.67 9.18 13.06
CA VAL A 69 -1.95 8.50 12.91
C VAL A 69 -2.93 9.47 12.25
N GLN A 70 -3.61 9.02 11.20
CA GLN A 70 -4.51 9.86 10.42
C GLN A 70 -5.94 9.35 10.53
N ASN A 71 -6.90 10.27 10.57
CA ASN A 71 -8.30 9.92 10.37
C ASN A 71 -8.53 9.64 8.88
N ALA A 72 -9.18 8.52 8.59
CA ALA A 72 -9.48 8.10 7.23
C ALA A 72 -10.91 7.55 7.13
N THR A 73 -11.42 7.51 5.91
CA THR A 73 -12.67 6.84 5.58
C THR A 73 -12.38 5.68 4.65
N ALA A 74 -12.71 4.48 5.10
CA ALA A 74 -12.57 3.25 4.32
C ALA A 74 -13.91 2.82 3.72
N THR A 75 -13.93 2.43 2.46
CA THR A 75 -15.12 1.94 1.77
C THR A 75 -14.80 0.70 0.94
N LEU A 76 -15.75 -0.24 0.93
CA LEU A 76 -15.67 -1.46 0.14
C LEU A 76 -16.86 -1.51 -0.81
N LYS A 77 -16.62 -1.63 -2.12
CA LYS A 77 -17.66 -1.70 -3.16
C LYS A 77 -17.28 -2.73 -4.23
N ALA A 78 -18.26 -3.26 -4.94
CA ALA A 78 -17.98 -3.97 -6.19
C ALA A 78 -17.35 -2.99 -7.20
N ASP A 79 -16.41 -3.47 -8.01
CA ASP A 79 -15.84 -2.64 -9.06
C ASP A 79 -16.90 -2.33 -10.13
N ILE A 80 -16.83 -1.12 -10.69
CA ILE A 80 -17.82 -0.62 -11.64
C ILE A 80 -17.63 -1.25 -13.03
N GLN A 81 -16.42 -1.68 -13.35
CA GLN A 81 -16.04 -2.20 -14.67
C GLN A 81 -15.99 -3.73 -14.70
N ASP A 82 -15.70 -4.38 -13.57
CA ASP A 82 -15.64 -5.83 -13.45
C ASP A 82 -16.34 -6.37 -12.19
N ALA A 83 -17.44 -7.10 -12.38
CA ALA A 83 -18.21 -7.68 -11.29
C ALA A 83 -17.45 -8.76 -10.49
N ASN A 84 -16.34 -9.29 -11.03
CA ASN A 84 -15.49 -10.24 -10.32
C ASN A 84 -14.49 -9.54 -9.38
N LEU A 85 -14.43 -8.21 -9.40
CA LEU A 85 -13.52 -7.42 -8.56
C LEU A 85 -14.27 -6.67 -7.48
N MET A 86 -13.61 -6.55 -6.33
CA MET A 86 -13.94 -5.60 -5.29
C MET A 86 -12.94 -4.43 -5.33
N ALA A 87 -13.41 -3.23 -5.02
CA ALA A 87 -12.62 -2.03 -4.84
C ALA A 87 -12.68 -1.60 -3.37
N TYR A 88 -11.53 -1.63 -2.70
CA TYR A 88 -11.36 -1.11 -1.35
C TYR A 88 -10.64 0.24 -1.42
N THR A 89 -11.31 1.30 -0.98
CA THR A 89 -10.81 2.68 -1.04
C THR A 89 -10.62 3.25 0.35
N ILE A 90 -9.44 3.82 0.61
CA ILE A 90 -9.08 4.55 1.83
C ILE A 90 -8.85 6.01 1.44
N SER A 91 -9.61 6.92 2.04
CA SER A 91 -9.46 8.36 1.85
C SER A 91 -8.92 9.01 3.12
N TYR A 92 -7.83 9.76 2.98
CA TYR A 92 -7.18 10.54 4.03
C TYR A 92 -7.36 12.04 3.73
N PRO A 93 -8.37 12.70 4.32
CA PRO A 93 -8.68 14.09 4.02
C PRO A 93 -7.55 15.06 4.40
N GLU A 94 -6.93 14.83 5.57
CA GLU A 94 -5.93 15.73 6.15
C GLU A 94 -4.66 15.85 5.28
N ILE A 95 -4.27 14.77 4.61
CA ILE A 95 -3.10 14.72 3.71
C ILE A 95 -3.46 14.73 2.22
N ASN A 96 -4.74 14.93 1.89
CA ASN A 96 -5.27 14.91 0.50
C ASN A 96 -4.79 13.69 -0.28
N ARG A 97 -5.01 12.50 0.29
CA ARG A 97 -4.56 11.24 -0.30
C ARG A 97 -5.70 10.23 -0.35
N THR A 98 -5.79 9.51 -1.47
CA THR A 98 -6.73 8.40 -1.65
C THR A 98 -5.99 7.21 -2.23
N LEU A 99 -6.18 6.04 -1.63
CA LEU A 99 -5.69 4.76 -2.13
C LEU A 99 -6.88 3.86 -2.46
N THR A 100 -6.94 3.33 -3.67
CA THR A 100 -7.91 2.30 -4.07
C THR A 100 -7.17 1.04 -4.46
N ILE A 101 -7.55 -0.09 -3.88
CA ILE A 101 -6.99 -1.41 -4.19
C ILE A 101 -8.11 -2.26 -4.78
N LYS A 102 -7.86 -2.83 -5.97
CA LYS A 102 -8.80 -3.72 -6.65
C LYS A 102 -8.32 -5.17 -6.59
N TYR A 103 -9.19 -6.07 -6.18
CA TYR A 103 -8.86 -7.48 -5.98
C TYR A 103 -10.00 -8.42 -6.36
N ASN A 104 -9.68 -9.67 -6.69
CA ASN A 104 -10.67 -10.69 -7.04
C ASN A 104 -11.58 -11.04 -5.86
N THR A 105 -12.86 -11.25 -6.14
CA THR A 105 -13.87 -11.69 -5.15
C THR A 105 -13.65 -13.13 -4.67
N SER A 106 -12.89 -13.94 -5.41
CA SER A 106 -12.61 -15.34 -5.11
C SER A 106 -11.20 -15.53 -4.56
N PHE A 107 -11.05 -16.47 -3.61
CA PHE A 107 -9.75 -16.87 -3.08
C PHE A 107 -8.84 -17.33 -4.25
N PRO A 108 -7.58 -16.87 -4.33
CA PRO A 108 -6.79 -16.23 -3.27
C PRO A 108 -6.83 -14.69 -3.23
N TYR A 109 -7.97 -14.08 -3.56
CA TYR A 109 -8.24 -12.65 -3.43
C TYR A 109 -7.15 -11.78 -4.05
N GLU A 110 -6.79 -12.15 -5.27
CA GLU A 110 -5.61 -11.63 -5.92
C GLU A 110 -5.78 -10.14 -6.20
N ILE A 111 -4.77 -9.35 -5.86
CA ILE A 111 -4.76 -7.92 -6.18
C ILE A 111 -4.45 -7.76 -7.66
N GLU A 112 -5.40 -7.21 -8.40
CA GLU A 112 -5.30 -6.95 -9.83
C GLU A 112 -4.69 -5.58 -10.12
N SER A 113 -5.04 -4.57 -9.32
CA SER A 113 -4.54 -3.22 -9.51
C SER A 113 -4.67 -2.37 -8.25
N TRP A 114 -3.96 -1.26 -8.25
CA TRP A 114 -4.19 -0.18 -7.30
C TRP A 114 -3.97 1.17 -7.95
N GLU A 115 -4.62 2.18 -7.40
CA GLU A 115 -4.39 3.58 -7.73
C GLU A 115 -4.21 4.39 -6.45
N GLU A 116 -3.24 5.27 -6.46
CA GLU A 116 -2.97 6.22 -5.38
C GLU A 116 -3.04 7.61 -5.97
N THR A 117 -3.90 8.47 -5.42
CA THR A 117 -3.93 9.88 -5.74
C THR A 117 -3.43 10.67 -4.54
N ALA A 118 -2.37 11.44 -4.72
CA ALA A 118 -1.75 12.24 -3.67
C ALA A 118 -1.21 13.56 -4.22
N ARG A 119 -0.98 14.52 -3.32
CA ARG A 119 -0.31 15.77 -3.66
C ARG A 119 1.19 15.52 -3.88
N SER A 120 1.66 15.78 -5.09
CA SER A 120 3.06 15.63 -5.50
C SER A 120 3.74 17.00 -5.68
N GLY A 121 4.98 17.11 -5.20
CA GLY A 121 5.78 18.33 -5.25
C GLY A 121 5.52 19.33 -4.12
N PHE A 122 6.26 20.44 -4.12
CA PHE A 122 6.27 21.42 -3.03
C PHE A 122 5.80 22.81 -3.46
N GLY A 123 5.28 23.58 -2.49
CA GLY A 123 4.89 24.98 -2.69
C GLY A 123 3.79 25.16 -3.75
N ARG A 124 3.88 26.25 -4.52
CA ARG A 124 2.88 26.63 -5.54
C ARG A 124 2.83 25.70 -6.75
N ARG A 125 3.82 24.82 -6.92
CA ARG A 125 3.89 23.85 -8.04
C ARG A 125 3.32 22.48 -7.69
N ALA A 126 2.93 22.28 -6.43
CA ALA A 126 2.37 21.01 -6.01
C ALA A 126 1.04 20.74 -6.74
N LYS A 127 0.87 19.52 -7.25
CA LYS A 127 -0.31 19.09 -8.00
C LYS A 127 -0.82 17.76 -7.48
N MET A 128 -2.11 17.52 -7.63
CA MET A 128 -2.66 16.19 -7.45
C MET A 128 -2.19 15.31 -8.61
N MET A 129 -1.58 14.17 -8.29
CA MET A 129 -1.14 13.18 -9.25
C MET A 129 -1.68 11.82 -8.84
N THR A 130 -2.00 11.01 -9.85
CA THR A 130 -2.45 9.64 -9.66
C THR A 130 -1.40 8.68 -10.19
N THR A 131 -0.92 7.79 -9.33
CA THR A 131 -0.07 6.65 -9.69
C THR A 131 -0.95 5.42 -9.77
N THR A 132 -0.84 4.65 -10.85
CA THR A 132 -1.58 3.42 -11.04
C THR A 132 -0.64 2.25 -11.24
N SER A 133 -1.07 1.08 -10.82
CA SER A 133 -0.38 -0.18 -11.10
C SER A 133 -1.42 -1.24 -11.43
N VAL A 134 -1.16 -1.99 -12.50
CA VAL A 134 -2.00 -3.10 -12.94
C VAL A 134 -1.11 -4.32 -13.09
N ARG A 135 -1.56 -5.46 -12.57
CA ARG A 135 -0.86 -6.71 -12.68
C ARG A 135 -0.75 -7.11 -14.15
N ASN A 136 0.48 -7.16 -14.65
CA ASN A 136 0.76 -7.51 -16.05
C ASN A 136 0.73 -9.03 -16.26
N LYS A 137 1.61 -9.76 -15.58
CA LYS A 137 1.75 -11.22 -15.71
C LYS A 137 2.08 -11.87 -14.38
N ARG A 138 1.77 -13.17 -14.28
CA ARG A 138 2.13 -14.04 -13.15
C ARG A 138 2.43 -15.44 -13.65
N ILE A 139 3.32 -16.13 -12.95
CA ILE A 139 3.66 -17.53 -13.21
C ILE A 139 3.72 -18.24 -11.87
N MET A 140 3.08 -19.41 -11.78
CA MET A 140 3.26 -20.33 -10.67
C MET A 140 4.30 -21.36 -11.11
N THR A 141 5.49 -21.33 -10.49
CA THR A 141 6.61 -22.21 -10.84
C THR A 141 7.19 -22.87 -9.60
N ALA A 142 7.81 -24.03 -9.78
CA ALA A 142 8.54 -24.74 -8.73
C ALA A 142 9.86 -24.02 -8.44
N TYR A 143 9.79 -22.91 -7.68
CA TYR A 143 10.92 -21.99 -7.48
C TYR A 143 12.25 -22.68 -7.14
N TRP A 144 12.23 -23.65 -6.20
CA TRP A 144 13.44 -24.33 -5.74
C TRP A 144 14.18 -25.13 -6.81
N SER A 145 13.51 -25.55 -7.89
CA SER A 145 14.14 -26.21 -9.03
C SER A 145 14.29 -25.31 -10.26
N LYS A 146 13.85 -24.05 -10.15
CA LYS A 146 13.71 -23.08 -11.25
C LYS A 146 14.31 -21.70 -10.93
N ASN A 147 15.33 -21.67 -10.08
CA ASN A 147 16.01 -20.43 -9.65
C ASN A 147 17.48 -20.35 -10.12
N HIS A 148 17.88 -21.15 -11.12
CA HIS A 148 19.24 -21.14 -11.66
C HIS A 148 19.36 -20.20 -12.87
N VAL A 149 20.59 -19.86 -13.26
CA VAL A 149 20.88 -19.03 -14.45
C VAL A 149 20.30 -19.65 -15.73
N THR A 150 20.21 -20.98 -15.80
CA THR A 150 19.58 -21.70 -16.91
C THR A 150 18.08 -21.42 -17.04
N ASP A 151 17.43 -20.94 -15.98
CA ASP A 151 16.00 -20.61 -15.96
C ASP A 151 15.72 -19.13 -16.28
N LEU A 152 16.71 -18.36 -16.73
CA LEU A 152 16.55 -16.94 -17.08
C LEU A 152 15.43 -16.69 -18.10
N GLY A 153 15.12 -17.65 -18.97
CA GLY A 153 14.01 -17.56 -19.93
C GLY A 153 12.64 -17.30 -19.28
N LEU A 154 12.44 -17.67 -18.00
CA LEU A 154 11.21 -17.37 -17.26
C LEU A 154 10.96 -15.86 -17.08
N ARG A 155 12.01 -15.03 -17.21
CA ARG A 155 11.88 -13.57 -17.21
C ARG A 155 11.17 -13.07 -18.46
N GLY A 156 11.45 -13.65 -19.63
CA GLY A 156 10.76 -13.36 -20.88
C GLY A 156 9.27 -13.70 -20.81
N ASP A 157 8.92 -14.81 -20.17
CA ASP A 157 7.51 -15.17 -19.93
C ASP A 157 6.79 -14.10 -19.10
N LEU A 158 7.48 -13.48 -18.13
CA LEU A 158 7.01 -12.34 -17.33
C LEU A 158 7.15 -10.97 -18.02
N GLY A 159 7.84 -10.89 -19.16
CA GLY A 159 8.15 -9.64 -19.86
C GLY A 159 9.15 -8.74 -19.12
N LEU A 160 10.17 -9.35 -18.49
CA LEU A 160 11.19 -8.67 -17.68
C LEU A 160 12.60 -8.65 -18.31
N ASP A 161 12.67 -8.86 -19.63
CA ASP A 161 13.90 -8.83 -20.43
C ASP A 161 14.17 -7.44 -21.03
#